data_AF-A0A447R524-F1
#
_entry.id   AF-A0A447R524-F1
#
_cell.length_a   1.000
_cell.length_b   1.000
_cell.length_c   1.000
_cell.angle_alpha   90.00
_cell.angle_beta   90.00
_cell.angle_gamma   90.00
#
_symmetry.space_group_name_H-M   'P 1'
#
loop_
_entity.id
_entity.type
_entity.pdbx_description
1 polymer ?
#
loop_
_entity_poly.entity_id
_entity_poly.type
_entity_poly.pdbx_seq_one_letter_code
_entity_poly.pdbx_strand_id
1 'polypeptide(L)'
;MPSVRQIAEASESHFVMEDWHNFGADYDTTLMAWHERFINAWPEIAGNYNERFKRMFSYYLNACAGAFRARDIQLWQVVFTRGVENGLRVPR
;
A
#
# COMPACT_ATOMS: atom_id res chain seq x y z
N MET A 1 0.46 6.33 -9.34
CA MET A 1 -0.64 5.86 -8.46
C MET A 1 -1.88 6.67 -8.78
N PRO A 2 -3.10 6.09 -8.70
CA PRO A 2 -4.32 6.85 -8.92
C PRO A 2 -4.56 7.84 -7.78
N SER A 3 -5.13 8.99 -8.10
CA SER A 3 -5.67 9.94 -7.10
C SER A 3 -7.10 9.56 -6.70
N VAL A 4 -7.58 10.11 -5.58
CA VAL A 4 -8.99 10.00 -5.15
C VAL A 4 -9.92 10.40 -6.29
N ARG A 5 -9.61 11.50 -6.98
CA ARG A 5 -10.39 12.02 -8.11
C ARG A 5 -10.53 11.00 -9.23
N GLN A 6 -9.43 10.38 -9.65
CA GLN A 6 -9.45 9.39 -10.73
C GLN A 6 -10.26 8.15 -10.37
N ILE A 7 -10.17 7.69 -9.12
CA ILE A 7 -10.97 6.55 -8.64
C ILE A 7 -12.46 6.93 -8.59
N ALA A 8 -12.79 8.12 -8.07
CA ALA A 8 -14.17 8.61 -8.01
C ALA A 8 -14.77 8.73 -9.42
N GLU A 9 -14.14 9.49 -10.32
CA GLU A 9 -14.62 9.71 -11.70
C GLU A 9 -14.82 8.38 -12.45
N ALA A 10 -13.91 7.42 -12.29
CA ALA A 10 -14.00 6.14 -12.98
C ALA A 10 -15.06 5.17 -12.38
N SER A 11 -15.45 5.36 -11.12
CA SER A 11 -16.38 4.46 -10.41
C SER A 11 -17.81 5.00 -10.30
N GLU A 12 -17.99 6.31 -10.45
CA GLU A 12 -19.24 7.04 -10.17
C GLU A 12 -20.45 6.51 -10.93
N SER A 13 -20.30 6.15 -12.21
CA SER A 13 -21.41 5.64 -13.03
C SER A 13 -21.76 4.17 -12.75
N HIS A 14 -20.98 3.48 -11.92
CA HIS A 14 -21.07 2.03 -11.73
C HIS A 14 -21.46 1.64 -10.30
N PHE A 15 -21.01 2.41 -9.30
CA PHE A 15 -21.09 2.01 -7.91
C PHE A 15 -21.39 3.19 -6.98
N VAL A 16 -22.01 2.88 -5.86
CA VAL A 16 -22.05 3.74 -4.67
C VAL A 16 -20.79 3.46 -3.86
N MET A 17 -20.04 4.51 -3.52
CA MET A 17 -18.89 4.42 -2.60
C MET A 17 -19.41 4.48 -1.16
N GLU A 18 -19.29 3.38 -0.43
CA GLU A 18 -19.83 3.22 0.93
C GLU A 18 -18.83 3.61 2.02
N ASP A 19 -17.53 3.33 1.81
CA ASP A 19 -16.47 3.69 2.75
C ASP A 19 -15.15 3.89 2.02
N TRP A 20 -14.34 4.79 2.58
CA TRP A 20 -12.99 5.08 2.12
C TRP A 20 -12.06 5.18 3.32
N HIS A 21 -11.27 4.13 3.54
CA HIS A 21 -10.36 4.03 4.66
C HIS A 21 -8.92 4.27 4.22
N ASN A 22 -8.22 5.21 4.88
CA ASN A 22 -6.80 5.46 4.67
C ASN A 22 -5.98 5.07 5.89
N PHE A 23 -5.11 4.08 5.72
CA PHE A 23 -4.17 3.58 6.73
C PHE A 23 -2.74 3.55 6.17
N GLY A 24 -2.40 4.55 5.34
CA GLY A 24 -1.07 4.66 4.72
C GLY A 24 0.10 4.72 5.70
N ALA A 25 -0.11 5.20 6.93
CA ALA A 25 0.93 5.20 7.97
C ALA A 25 1.40 3.79 8.33
N ASP A 26 0.50 2.80 8.30
CA ASP A 26 0.83 1.40 8.65
C ASP A 26 1.71 0.74 7.58
N TYR A 27 1.75 1.31 6.38
CA TYR A 27 2.55 0.76 5.29
C TYR A 27 4.04 1.07 5.43
N ASP A 28 4.41 2.13 6.15
CA ASP A 28 5.79 2.31 6.62
C ASP A 28 6.21 1.11 7.47
N THR A 29 5.44 0.78 8.50
CA THR A 29 5.70 -0.38 9.38
C THR A 29 5.81 -1.67 8.58
N THR A 30 4.93 -1.87 7.60
CA THR A 30 4.95 -3.03 6.70
C THR A 30 6.26 -3.11 5.91
N LEU A 31 6.68 -2.01 5.28
CA LEU A 31 7.89 -1.97 4.46
C LEU A 31 9.16 -2.13 5.29
N MET A 32 9.19 -1.57 6.50
CA MET A 32 10.31 -1.76 7.43
C MET A 32 10.40 -3.21 7.91
N ALA A 33 9.27 -3.87 8.19
CA ALA A 33 9.24 -5.29 8.54
C ALA A 33 9.74 -6.18 7.39
N TRP A 34 9.38 -5.86 6.14
CA TRP A 34 9.92 -6.57 4.97
C TRP A 34 11.42 -6.33 4.80
N HIS A 35 11.89 -5.10 5.00
CA HIS A 35 13.31 -4.79 4.90
C HIS A 35 14.14 -5.55 5.94
N GLU A 36 13.68 -5.60 7.18
CA GLU A 36 14.32 -6.38 8.25
C GLU A 36 14.42 -7.86 7.86
N ARG A 37 13.29 -8.45 7.44
CA ARG A 37 13.25 -9.87 7.01
C ARG A 37 14.14 -10.12 5.80
N PHE A 38 14.20 -9.19 4.85
CA PHE A 38 15.05 -9.28 3.67
C PHE A 38 16.54 -9.28 4.05
N ILE A 39 16.97 -8.38 4.92
CA ILE A 39 18.37 -8.34 5.39
C ILE A 39 18.73 -9.63 6.15
N ASN A 40 17.83 -10.11 7.01
CA ASN A 40 18.03 -11.34 7.77
C ASN A 40 18.12 -12.58 6.88
N ALA A 41 17.31 -12.65 5.82
CA ALA A 41 17.32 -13.76 4.85
C ALA A 41 18.44 -13.66 3.80
N TRP A 42 19.12 -12.51 3.68
CA TRP A 42 20.13 -12.28 2.64
C TRP A 42 21.21 -13.38 2.56
N PRO A 43 21.80 -13.87 3.66
CA PRO A 43 22.82 -14.92 3.60
C PRO A 43 22.34 -16.20 2.90
N GLU A 44 21.06 -16.53 2.99
CA GLU A 44 20.46 -17.73 2.41
C GLU A 44 20.16 -17.56 0.91
N ILE A 45 19.79 -16.35 0.49
CA ILE A 45 19.37 -16.08 -0.89
C ILE A 45 20.47 -15.44 -1.75
N ALA A 46 21.58 -14.99 -1.15
CA ALA A 46 22.64 -14.25 -1.83
C ALA A 46 23.24 -15.00 -3.03
N GLY A 47 23.25 -16.34 -3.02
CA GLY A 47 23.73 -17.14 -4.17
C GLY A 47 22.89 -16.99 -5.44
N ASN A 48 21.64 -16.54 -5.32
CA ASN A 48 20.71 -16.35 -6.44
C ASN A 48 20.70 -14.91 -6.97
N TYR A 49 21.35 -13.98 -6.25
CA TYR A 49 21.31 -12.56 -6.54
C TYR A 49 22.71 -11.96 -6.46
N ASN A 50 22.83 -10.66 -6.71
CA ASN A 50 24.11 -9.96 -6.59
C ASN A 50 23.97 -8.76 -5.65
N GLU A 51 25.10 -8.21 -5.21
CA GLU A 51 25.11 -7.06 -4.31
C GLU A 51 24.41 -5.82 -4.92
N ARG A 52 24.39 -5.69 -6.26
CA ARG A 52 23.61 -4.64 -6.93
C ARG A 52 22.11 -4.82 -6.66
N PHE A 53 21.59 -6.03 -6.75
CA PHE A 53 20.21 -6.35 -6.42
C PHE A 53 19.91 -6.04 -4.97
N LYS A 54 20.78 -6.45 -4.03
CA LYS A 54 20.63 -6.14 -2.60
C LYS A 54 20.45 -4.65 -2.35
N ARG A 55 21.37 -3.84 -2.90
CA ARG A 55 21.33 -2.37 -2.76
C ARG A 55 20.07 -1.78 -3.38
N MET A 56 19.68 -2.25 -4.56
CA MET A 56 18.48 -1.80 -5.25
C MET A 56 17.21 -2.13 -4.45
N PHE A 57 17.08 -3.34 -3.94
CA PHE A 57 15.90 -3.77 -3.20
C PHE A 57 15.81 -3.12 -1.82
N SER A 58 16.95 -2.96 -1.12
CA SER A 58 17.02 -2.16 0.10
C SER A 58 16.64 -0.70 -0.15
N TYR A 59 17.13 -0.09 -1.23
CA TYR A 59 16.76 1.28 -1.59
C TYR A 59 15.25 1.40 -1.85
N TYR A 60 14.70 0.47 -2.64
CA TYR A 60 13.26 0.42 -2.92
C TYR A 60 12.42 0.39 -1.64
N LEU A 61 12.70 -0.56 -0.73
CA LEU A 61 11.93 -0.69 0.51
C LEU A 61 12.02 0.56 1.39
N ASN A 62 13.22 1.09 1.61
CA ASN A 62 13.42 2.25 2.48
C ASN A 62 12.86 3.55 1.86
N ALA A 63 13.02 3.75 0.55
CA ALA A 63 12.48 4.93 -0.13
C ALA A 63 10.95 4.93 -0.10
N CYS A 64 10.32 3.78 -0.37
CA CYS A 64 8.87 3.66 -0.25
C CYS A 64 8.39 3.83 1.20
N ALA A 65 9.10 3.27 2.18
CA ALA A 65 8.77 3.45 3.60
C ALA A 65 8.81 4.94 3.98
N GLY A 66 9.84 5.66 3.52
CA GLY A 66 9.95 7.11 3.66
C GLY A 66 8.78 7.88 3.03
N ALA A 67 8.36 7.51 1.82
CA ALA A 67 7.23 8.15 1.14
C ALA A 67 5.90 7.95 1.89
N PHE A 68 5.64 6.75 2.43
CA PHE A 68 4.46 6.49 3.27
C PHE A 68 4.55 7.23 4.62
N ARG A 69 5.72 7.20 5.27
CA ARG A 69 5.98 7.92 6.54
C ARG A 69 5.78 9.42 6.40
N ALA A 70 6.23 9.99 5.29
CA ALA A 70 6.07 11.41 4.94
C ALA A 70 4.65 11.76 4.46
N ARG A 71 3.75 10.77 4.30
CA ARG A 71 2.40 10.94 3.77
C ARG A 71 2.37 11.50 2.34
N ASP A 72 3.41 11.25 1.56
CA ASP A 72 3.49 11.62 0.14
C ASP A 72 2.66 10.65 -0.72
N ILE A 73 2.58 9.39 -0.28
CA ILE A 73 1.74 8.34 -0.87
C ILE A 73 0.79 7.75 0.18
N GLN A 74 -0.33 7.20 -0.29
CA GLN A 74 -1.41 6.71 0.58
C GLN A 74 -1.76 5.25 0.29
N LEU A 75 -2.38 4.59 1.27
CA LEU A 75 -2.94 3.26 1.13
C LEU A 75 -4.43 3.35 1.44
N TRP A 76 -5.26 2.99 0.46
CA TRP A 76 -6.71 3.07 0.59
C TRP A 76 -7.35 1.70 0.47
N GLN A 77 -8.34 1.44 1.33
CA GLN A 77 -9.40 0.48 1.08
C GLN A 77 -10.67 1.25 0.75
N VAL A 78 -11.28 0.93 -0.38
CA VAL A 78 -12.52 1.56 -0.82
C VAL A 78 -13.58 0.49 -0.98
N VAL A 79 -14.71 0.66 -0.29
CA VAL A 79 -15.84 -0.26 -0.35
C VAL A 79 -16.89 0.30 -1.31
N PHE A 80 -17.26 -0.50 -2.30
CA PHE A 80 -18.25 -0.16 -3.31
C PHE A 80 -19.43 -1.14 -3.27
N THR A 81 -20.64 -0.62 -3.49
CA THR A 81 -21.85 -1.42 -3.72
C THR A 81 -22.59 -0.93 -4.95
N ARG A 82 -23.69 -1.60 -5.34
CA ARG A 82 -24.64 -1.08 -6.33
C ARG A 82 -25.85 -0.37 -5.70
N GLY A 83 -25.72 0.09 -4.47
CA GLY A 83 -26.80 0.68 -3.67
C GLY A 83 -27.51 -0.38 -2.81
N VAL A 84 -26.87 -0.78 -1.71
CA VAL A 84 -27.47 -1.71 -0.74
C VAL A 84 -28.55 -1.00 0.08
N GLU A 85 -29.72 -1.63 0.22
CA GLU A 85 -30.82 -1.10 1.04
C GLU A 85 -30.38 -0.98 2.51
N ASN A 86 -30.68 0.15 3.15
CA ASN A 86 -30.25 0.52 4.52
C ASN A 86 -28.75 0.84 4.69
N GLY A 87 -27.96 0.79 3.61
CA GLY A 87 -26.54 1.11 3.62
C GLY A 87 -25.66 0.08 4.34
N LEU A 88 -24.37 0.39 4.47
CA LEU A 88 -23.37 -0.51 5.06
C LEU A 88 -22.67 0.13 6.25
N ARG A 89 -22.51 -0.62 7.34
CA ARG A 89 -21.62 -0.25 8.46
C ARG A 89 -20.31 -1.03 8.32
N VAL A 90 -19.30 -0.39 7.75
CA VAL A 90 -17.98 -0.99 7.55
C VAL A 90 -17.21 -0.99 8.88
N PRO A 91 -16.80 -2.17 9.41
CA PRO A 91 -15.99 -2.24 10.62
C PRO A 91 -14.61 -1.58 10.41
N ARG A 92 -14.04 -1.04 11.50
CA ARG A 92 -12.69 -0.45 11.51
C ARG A 92 -11.86 -1.05 12.62
#